data_AF-A0A914VCQ1-F1
#
_entry.id   AF-A0A914VCQ1-F1
#
_cell.length_a   1.000
_cell.length_b   1.000
_cell.length_c   1.000
_cell.angle_alpha   90.00
_cell.angle_beta   90.00
_cell.angle_gamma   90.00
#
_symmetry.space_group_name_H-M   'P 1'
#
loop_
_entity.id
_entity.type
_entity.pdbx_description
1 polymer ?
#
loop_
_entity_poly.entity_id
_entity_poly.type
_entity_poly.pdbx_seq_one_letter_code
_entity_poly.pdbx_strand_id
1 'polypeptide(L)'
;MVVAFLIFAPWILIAIAIIMIFGNGVILLTVAKNASLRQNDCLYLISGLAVSDFITGIGTLPYCANMIANEYVNCTRGSILGTMVLNITGVRMNQFITLVIGIDRLYAMLHPISYRTKNHTKIALFVTVAGLLIGSIDSAMYLLELTLSDVMPTCNLLIAIGPKSRVYRFTTDLILNVSTQIIYAFVFYKIHKLENEQTNDVSRNNFRQVDGFAFIN
;
A
#
# COMPACT_ATOMS: atom_id res chain seq x y z
N MET A 1 2.43 -17.97 -27.13
CA MET A 1 2.62 -17.47 -25.75
C MET A 1 2.09 -16.05 -25.55
N VAL A 2 2.52 -15.06 -26.34
CA VAL A 2 2.10 -13.65 -26.17
C VAL A 2 0.58 -13.45 -26.30
N VAL A 3 -0.06 -14.09 -27.28
CA VAL A 3 -1.52 -13.99 -27.51
C VAL A 3 -2.34 -14.56 -26.36
N ALA A 4 -1.96 -15.73 -25.82
CA ALA A 4 -2.63 -16.32 -24.67
C ALA A 4 -2.50 -15.42 -23.42
N PHE A 5 -1.32 -14.86 -23.17
CA PHE A 5 -1.10 -13.94 -22.06
C PHE A 5 -1.96 -12.67 -22.16
N LEU A 6 -2.11 -12.09 -23.35
CA LEU A 6 -2.96 -10.92 -23.58
C LEU A 6 -4.44 -11.20 -23.31
N ILE A 7 -4.91 -12.42 -23.64
CA ILE A 7 -6.30 -12.81 -23.40
C ILE A 7 -6.57 -13.10 -21.92
N PHE A 8 -5.66 -13.78 -21.21
CA PHE A 8 -5.89 -14.16 -19.81
C PHE A 8 -5.65 -13.04 -18.80
N ALA A 9 -4.69 -12.13 -19.07
CA ALA A 9 -4.35 -11.02 -18.17
C ALA A 9 -5.54 -10.17 -17.68
N PRO A 10 -6.46 -9.67 -18.53
CA PRO A 10 -7.59 -8.84 -18.08
C PRO A 10 -8.55 -9.60 -17.16
N TRP A 11 -8.80 -10.89 -17.41
CA TRP A 11 -9.68 -11.71 -16.57
C TRP A 11 -9.09 -11.94 -15.18
N ILE A 12 -7.77 -12.15 -15.12
CA ILE A 12 -7.05 -12.26 -13.85
C ILE A 12 -7.12 -10.92 -13.09
N LEU A 13 -6.91 -9.79 -13.78
CA LEU A 13 -7.01 -8.46 -13.17
C LEU A 13 -8.41 -8.16 -12.64
N ILE A 14 -9.46 -8.57 -13.36
CA ILE A 14 -10.85 -8.45 -12.90
C ILE A 14 -11.06 -9.29 -11.63
N ALA A 15 -10.59 -10.54 -11.61
CA ALA A 15 -10.71 -11.39 -10.43
C ALA A 15 -10.00 -10.77 -9.21
N ILE A 16 -8.78 -10.27 -9.40
CA ILE A 16 -8.02 -9.56 -8.34
C ILE A 16 -8.77 -8.30 -7.91
N ALA A 17 -9.30 -7.50 -8.84
CA ALA A 17 -10.06 -6.29 -8.54
C ALA A 17 -11.30 -6.59 -7.69
N ILE A 18 -12.04 -7.65 -8.02
CA ILE A 18 -13.19 -8.11 -7.23
C ILE A 18 -12.74 -8.47 -5.81
N ILE A 19 -11.66 -9.26 -5.67
CA ILE A 19 -11.12 -9.63 -4.36
C ILE A 19 -10.70 -8.38 -3.56
N MET A 20 -10.03 -7.42 -4.21
CA MET A 20 -9.63 -6.16 -3.57
C MET A 20 -10.84 -5.35 -3.09
N ILE A 21 -11.89 -5.25 -3.90
CA ILE A 21 -13.11 -4.51 -3.54
C ILE A 21 -13.82 -5.18 -2.37
N PHE A 22 -14.06 -6.50 -2.45
CA PHE A 22 -14.77 -7.23 -1.39
C PHE A 22 -13.95 -7.32 -0.11
N GLY A 23 -12.68 -7.73 -0.20
CA GLY A 23 -11.79 -7.89 0.95
C GLY A 23 -11.62 -6.58 1.72
N ASN A 24 -11.26 -5.50 1.01
CA ASN A 24 -11.09 -4.20 1.66
C ASN A 24 -12.41 -3.55 2.07
N GLY A 25 -13.50 -3.81 1.34
CA GLY A 25 -14.85 -3.39 1.73
C GLY A 25 -15.27 -3.97 3.08
N VAL A 26 -15.00 -5.26 3.32
CA VAL A 26 -15.28 -5.91 4.62
C VAL A 26 -14.47 -5.27 5.75
N ILE A 27 -13.18 -4.96 5.52
CA ILE A 27 -12.33 -4.28 6.50
C ILE A 27 -12.92 -2.91 6.85
N LEU A 28 -13.27 -2.11 5.84
CA LEU A 28 -13.87 -0.78 6.04
C LEU A 28 -15.20 -0.85 6.79
N LEU A 29 -16.08 -1.78 6.43
CA LEU A 29 -17.35 -2.00 7.14
C LEU A 29 -17.15 -2.41 8.60
N THR A 30 -16.15 -3.26 8.85
CA THR A 30 -15.83 -3.75 10.19
C THR A 30 -15.31 -2.62 11.08
N VAL A 31 -14.42 -1.78 10.55
CA VAL A 31 -13.91 -0.58 11.25
C VAL A 31 -15.02 0.45 11.46
N ALA A 32 -15.94 0.62 10.50
CA ALA A 32 -17.06 1.55 10.62
C ALA A 32 -18.06 1.12 11.72
N LYS A 33 -18.36 -0.18 11.81
CA LYS A 33 -19.33 -0.73 12.78
C LYS A 33 -18.78 -0.82 14.21
N ASN A 34 -17.50 -1.14 14.37
CA ASN A 34 -16.95 -1.45 15.69
C ASN A 34 -16.19 -0.26 16.29
N ALA A 35 -16.82 0.42 17.24
CA ALA A 35 -16.22 1.51 17.99
C ALA A 35 -15.00 1.10 18.84
N SER A 36 -14.92 -0.18 19.24
CA SER A 36 -13.78 -0.73 19.99
C SER A 36 -12.54 -0.95 19.12
N LEU A 37 -12.71 -1.35 17.85
CA LEU A 37 -11.62 -1.47 16.89
C LEU A 37 -11.03 -0.09 16.53
N ARG A 38 -11.88 0.94 16.59
CA ARG A 38 -11.53 2.37 16.55
C ARG A 38 -10.78 2.89 17.78
N GLN A 39 -10.40 2.05 18.73
CA GLN A 39 -9.52 2.45 19.84
C GLN A 39 -8.11 1.85 19.72
N ASN A 40 -7.87 1.00 18.71
CA ASN A 40 -6.56 0.41 18.49
C ASN A 40 -5.80 1.20 17.41
N ASP A 41 -4.69 1.78 17.83
CA ASP A 41 -3.83 2.66 17.03
C ASP A 41 -3.37 2.04 15.70
N CYS A 42 -3.13 0.73 15.71
CA CYS A 42 -2.67 -0.02 14.54
C CYS A 42 -3.75 -0.19 13.47
N LEU A 43 -5.02 -0.30 13.90
CA LEU A 43 -6.13 -0.63 13.01
C LEU A 43 -6.57 0.58 12.16
N TYR A 44 -6.24 1.79 12.60
CA TYR A 44 -6.57 3.00 11.87
C TYR A 44 -5.74 3.21 10.61
N LEU A 45 -4.43 3.03 10.64
CA LEU A 45 -3.61 3.14 9.43
C LEU A 45 -3.96 2.02 8.43
N ILE A 46 -4.31 0.83 8.92
CA ILE A 46 -4.82 -0.27 8.10
C ILE A 46 -6.13 0.11 7.41
N SER A 47 -7.00 0.90 8.06
CA SER A 47 -8.22 1.40 7.40
C SER A 47 -7.91 2.32 6.21
N GLY A 48 -6.88 3.17 6.31
CA GLY A 48 -6.40 3.99 5.19
C GLY A 48 -5.86 3.14 4.03
N LEU A 49 -5.13 2.07 4.35
CA LEU A 49 -4.66 1.10 3.36
C LEU A 49 -5.85 0.42 2.64
N ALA A 50 -6.86 0.00 3.39
CA ALA A 50 -8.09 -0.58 2.84
C ALA A 50 -8.84 0.40 1.92
N VAL A 51 -8.87 1.70 2.24
CA VAL A 51 -9.41 2.72 1.32
C VAL A 51 -8.61 2.75 0.01
N SER A 52 -7.29 2.75 0.09
CA SER A 52 -6.43 2.82 -1.10
C SER A 52 -6.57 1.60 -2.02
N ASP A 53 -6.68 0.41 -1.45
CA ASP A 53 -6.87 -0.83 -2.21
C ASP A 53 -8.28 -0.94 -2.80
N PHE A 54 -9.30 -0.44 -2.09
CA PHE A 54 -10.65 -0.35 -2.59
C PHE A 54 -10.74 0.57 -3.81
N ILE A 55 -10.13 1.76 -3.73
CA ILE A 55 -10.01 2.70 -4.86
C ILE A 55 -9.28 2.04 -6.04
N THR A 56 -8.17 1.35 -5.76
CA THR A 56 -7.39 0.64 -6.79
C THR A 56 -8.23 -0.42 -7.49
N GLY A 57 -8.98 -1.23 -6.74
CA GLY A 57 -9.88 -2.23 -7.31
C GLY A 57 -10.97 -1.64 -8.18
N ILE A 58 -11.66 -0.59 -7.71
CA ILE A 58 -12.67 0.11 -8.51
C ILE A 58 -12.05 0.68 -9.79
N GLY A 59 -10.87 1.31 -9.70
CA GLY A 59 -10.19 1.88 -10.85
C GLY A 59 -9.65 0.86 -11.85
N THR A 60 -9.46 -0.39 -11.42
CA THR A 60 -8.97 -1.46 -12.31
C THR A 60 -10.07 -1.97 -13.24
N LEU A 61 -11.32 -2.01 -12.78
CA LEU A 61 -12.46 -2.48 -13.58
C LEU A 61 -12.71 -1.71 -14.88
N PRO A 62 -12.80 -0.35 -14.90
CA PRO A 62 -13.02 0.40 -16.13
C PRO A 62 -11.84 0.28 -17.10
N TYR A 63 -10.62 0.15 -16.58
CA TYR A 63 -9.44 -0.11 -17.42
C TYR A 63 -9.54 -1.48 -18.11
N CYS A 64 -9.86 -2.54 -17.37
CA CYS A 64 -10.04 -3.88 -17.94
C CYS A 64 -11.20 -3.91 -18.95
N ALA A 65 -12.31 -3.22 -18.67
CA ALA A 65 -13.42 -3.10 -19.61
C ALA A 65 -13.00 -2.42 -20.91
N ASN A 66 -12.21 -1.33 -20.82
CA ASN A 66 -11.66 -0.64 -21.99
C ASN A 66 -10.70 -1.53 -22.81
N MET A 67 -9.85 -2.33 -22.14
CA MET A 67 -8.99 -3.30 -22.81
C MET A 67 -9.79 -4.35 -23.59
N ILE A 68 -10.84 -4.92 -22.99
CA ILE A 68 -11.67 -5.96 -23.61
C ILE A 68 -12.48 -5.36 -24.78
N ALA A 69 -13.06 -4.17 -24.59
CA ALA A 69 -13.89 -3.52 -25.60
C ALA A 69 -13.13 -3.14 -26.89
N ASN A 70 -11.83 -2.86 -26.79
CA ASN A 70 -10.99 -2.52 -27.93
C ASN A 70 -10.14 -3.71 -28.42
N GLU A 71 -10.47 -4.94 -28.01
CA GLU A 71 -9.72 -6.15 -28.40
C GLU A 71 -8.20 -6.03 -28.12
N TYR A 72 -7.83 -5.32 -27.05
CA TYR A 72 -6.45 -5.10 -26.59
C TYR A 72 -5.58 -4.20 -27.49
N VAL A 73 -6.11 -3.71 -28.61
CA VAL A 73 -5.37 -2.93 -29.62
C VAL A 73 -6.07 -1.60 -29.91
N ASN A 74 -5.35 -0.68 -30.55
CA ASN A 74 -5.91 0.60 -31.04
C ASN A 74 -6.64 1.45 -29.98
N CYS A 75 -6.32 1.29 -28.70
CA CYS A 75 -6.85 2.16 -27.66
C CYS A 75 -6.32 3.58 -27.83
N THR A 76 -7.20 4.57 -27.67
CA THR A 76 -6.77 5.96 -27.61
C THR A 76 -6.01 6.22 -26.31
N ARG A 77 -4.97 7.06 -26.36
CA ARG A 77 -4.25 7.49 -25.14
C ARG A 77 -5.21 8.04 -24.09
N GLY A 78 -6.23 8.78 -24.54
CA GLY A 78 -7.27 9.33 -23.69
C GLY A 78 -8.12 8.28 -22.95
N SER A 79 -8.54 7.22 -23.63
CA SER A 79 -9.33 6.16 -22.98
C SER A 79 -8.49 5.41 -21.94
N ILE A 80 -7.22 5.13 -22.24
CA ILE A 80 -6.30 4.44 -21.31
C ILE A 80 -6.08 5.29 -20.06
N LEU A 81 -5.65 6.55 -20.22
CA LEU A 81 -5.35 7.41 -19.08
C LEU A 81 -6.60 7.74 -18.27
N GLY A 82 -7.73 8.02 -18.93
CA GLY A 82 -8.99 8.32 -18.26
C GLY A 82 -9.54 7.15 -17.44
N THR A 83 -9.43 5.92 -17.94
CA THR A 83 -9.89 4.73 -17.20
C THR A 83 -8.94 4.32 -16.07
N MET A 84 -7.67 4.71 -16.13
CA MET A 84 -6.66 4.38 -15.11
C MET A 84 -6.54 5.40 -13.97
N VAL A 85 -7.20 6.56 -14.04
CA VAL A 85 -7.06 7.65 -13.03
C VAL A 85 -7.23 7.12 -11.60
N LEU A 86 -8.30 6.38 -11.35
CA LEU A 86 -8.56 5.84 -10.00
C LEU A 86 -7.54 4.78 -9.59
N ASN A 87 -7.12 3.91 -10.52
CA ASN A 87 -6.11 2.89 -10.25
C ASN A 87 -4.78 3.54 -9.87
N ILE A 88 -4.32 4.51 -10.65
CA ILE A 88 -3.08 5.25 -10.41
C ILE A 88 -3.12 5.94 -9.05
N THR A 89 -4.22 6.67 -8.76
CA THR A 89 -4.40 7.34 -7.48
C THR A 89 -4.34 6.35 -6.32
N GLY A 90 -5.05 5.23 -6.42
CA GLY A 90 -5.09 4.20 -5.38
C GLY A 90 -3.74 3.55 -5.12
N VAL A 91 -3.00 3.17 -6.18
CA VAL A 91 -1.66 2.56 -6.06
C VAL A 91 -0.68 3.53 -5.39
N ARG A 92 -0.70 4.80 -5.79
CA ARG A 92 0.17 5.83 -5.18
C ARG A 92 -0.17 6.08 -3.72
N MET A 93 -1.46 6.14 -3.41
CA MET A 93 -1.94 6.27 -2.04
C MET A 93 -1.47 5.08 -1.20
N ASN A 94 -1.58 3.84 -1.71
CA ASN A 94 -1.11 2.64 -1.01
C ASN A 94 0.38 2.72 -0.70
N GLN A 95 1.23 3.00 -1.70
CA GLN A 95 2.68 3.10 -1.51
C GLN A 95 3.05 4.10 -0.41
N PHE A 96 2.42 5.28 -0.41
CA PHE A 96 2.64 6.30 0.60
C PHE A 96 2.20 5.83 2.00
N ILE A 97 1.00 5.27 2.12
CA ILE A 97 0.47 4.80 3.41
C ILE A 97 1.34 3.67 3.97
N THR A 98 1.78 2.73 3.13
CA THR A 98 2.66 1.62 3.54
C THR A 98 3.99 2.13 4.08
N LEU A 99 4.59 3.12 3.43
CA LEU A 99 5.79 3.78 3.94
C LEU A 99 5.55 4.41 5.32
N VAL A 100 4.45 5.14 5.48
CA VAL A 100 4.09 5.77 6.76
C VAL A 100 3.81 4.74 7.85
N ILE A 101 3.17 3.62 7.53
CA ILE A 101 3.00 2.50 8.46
C ILE A 101 4.36 1.98 8.94
N GLY A 102 5.32 1.79 8.04
CA GLY A 102 6.68 1.40 8.41
C GLY A 102 7.32 2.39 9.39
N ILE A 103 7.20 3.68 9.13
CA ILE A 103 7.72 4.75 10.02
C ILE A 103 7.01 4.76 11.37
N ASP A 104 5.68 4.62 11.38
CA ASP A 104 4.87 4.56 12.59
C ASP A 104 5.31 3.40 13.50
N ARG A 105 5.57 2.22 12.91
CA ARG A 105 6.11 1.05 13.62
C ARG A 105 7.49 1.31 14.21
N LEU A 106 8.39 1.94 13.46
CA LEU A 106 9.70 2.33 13.97
C LEU A 106 9.57 3.29 15.15
N TYR A 107 8.71 4.28 15.03
CA TYR A 107 8.50 5.27 16.07
C TYR A 107 7.90 4.65 17.35
N ALA A 108 6.96 3.71 17.22
CA ALA A 108 6.41 2.95 18.34
C ALA A 108 7.49 2.17 19.11
N MET A 109 8.45 1.58 18.40
CA MET A 109 9.55 0.82 19.02
C MET A 109 10.60 1.71 19.69
N LEU A 110 10.93 2.85 19.09
CA LEU A 110 11.95 3.75 19.62
C LEU A 110 11.43 4.60 20.79
N HIS A 111 10.15 4.96 20.79
CA HIS A 111 9.57 5.90 21.75
C HIS A 111 8.19 5.42 22.28
N PRO A 112 8.11 4.30 23.01
CA PRO A 112 6.84 3.70 23.42
C PRO A 112 5.98 4.62 24.31
N ILE A 113 6.61 5.40 25.19
CA ILE A 113 5.89 6.32 26.10
C ILE A 113 5.25 7.46 25.32
N SER A 114 5.99 8.06 24.38
CA SER A 114 5.48 9.15 23.54
C SER A 114 4.51 8.64 22.46
N TYR A 115 4.61 7.39 22.06
CA TYR A 115 3.68 6.77 21.10
C TYR A 115 2.28 6.68 21.72
N ARG A 116 2.17 6.18 22.96
CA ARG A 116 0.88 5.96 23.65
C ARG A 116 0.04 7.22 23.86
N THR A 117 0.65 8.41 23.82
CA THR A 117 -0.05 9.68 24.03
C THR A 117 -0.54 10.33 22.73
N LYS A 118 -0.22 9.76 21.57
CA LYS A 118 -0.62 10.32 20.27
C LYS A 118 -2.08 10.00 19.94
N ASN A 119 -2.68 10.87 19.12
CA ASN A 119 -4.02 10.65 18.57
C ASN A 119 -3.91 9.96 17.20
N HIS A 120 -3.92 8.63 17.22
CA HIS A 120 -3.73 7.80 16.02
C HIS A 120 -4.86 7.94 15.00
N THR A 121 -6.08 8.27 15.45
CA THR A 121 -7.21 8.56 14.55
C THR A 121 -6.95 9.79 13.68
N LYS A 122 -6.50 10.89 14.27
CA LYS A 122 -6.18 12.12 13.53
C LYS A 122 -5.02 11.90 12.56
N ILE A 123 -4.00 11.16 13.00
CA ILE A 123 -2.84 10.82 12.16
C ILE A 123 -3.29 9.98 10.97
N ALA A 124 -4.06 8.91 11.19
CA ALA A 124 -4.51 8.05 10.10
C ALA A 124 -5.42 8.77 9.10
N LEU A 125 -6.33 9.63 9.58
CA LEU A 125 -7.15 10.47 8.70
C LEU A 125 -6.26 11.40 7.87
N PHE A 126 -5.31 12.08 8.50
CA PHE A 126 -4.37 12.97 7.83
C PHE A 126 -3.56 12.22 6.77
N VAL A 127 -3.01 11.05 7.11
CA VAL A 127 -2.21 10.22 6.20
C VAL A 127 -3.05 9.72 5.03
N THR A 128 -4.30 9.32 5.28
CA THR A 128 -5.24 8.88 4.23
C THR A 128 -5.56 10.03 3.27
N VAL A 129 -5.87 11.23 3.79
CA VAL A 129 -6.15 12.42 2.98
C VAL A 129 -4.90 12.86 2.21
N ALA A 130 -3.74 12.90 2.86
CA ALA A 130 -2.47 13.24 2.21
C ALA A 130 -2.12 12.25 1.09
N GLY A 131 -2.30 10.94 1.33
CA GLY A 131 -2.09 9.90 0.32
C GLY A 131 -3.03 10.07 -0.88
N LEU A 132 -4.31 10.40 -0.63
CA LEU A 132 -5.28 10.68 -1.69
C LEU A 132 -4.88 11.91 -2.51
N LEU A 133 -4.42 12.99 -1.86
CA LEU A 133 -3.94 14.19 -2.54
C LEU A 133 -2.70 13.90 -3.40
N ILE A 134 -1.70 13.21 -2.86
CA ILE A 134 -0.49 12.81 -3.58
C ILE A 134 -0.85 11.94 -4.79
N GLY A 135 -1.70 10.93 -4.60
CA GLY A 135 -2.15 10.08 -5.70
C GLY A 135 -2.94 10.85 -6.76
N SER A 136 -3.78 11.80 -6.34
CA SER A 136 -4.54 12.64 -7.27
C SER A 136 -3.65 13.58 -8.08
N ILE A 137 -2.59 14.13 -7.47
CA ILE A 137 -1.59 14.93 -8.17
C ILE A 137 -0.85 14.08 -9.19
N ASP A 138 -0.42 12.86 -8.83
CA ASP A 138 0.26 11.94 -9.76
C ASP A 138 -0.64 11.61 -10.96
N SER A 139 -1.91 11.28 -10.72
CA SER A 139 -2.89 11.03 -11.77
C SER A 139 -3.14 12.26 -12.65
N ALA A 140 -3.26 13.46 -12.05
CA ALA A 140 -3.44 14.69 -12.78
C ALA A 140 -2.24 15.01 -13.68
N MET A 141 -1.01 14.75 -13.22
CA MET A 141 0.19 14.93 -14.04
C MET A 141 0.13 14.11 -15.34
N TYR A 142 -0.36 12.87 -15.29
CA TYR A 142 -0.53 12.06 -16.51
C TYR A 142 -1.64 12.60 -17.42
N LEU A 143 -2.71 13.15 -16.84
CA LEU A 143 -3.79 13.78 -17.60
C LEU A 143 -3.38 15.12 -18.24
N LEU A 144 -2.36 15.82 -17.72
CA LEU A 144 -1.84 17.03 -18.36
C LEU A 144 -1.05 16.72 -19.65
N GLU A 145 -0.55 15.48 -19.80
CA GLU A 145 0.09 14.99 -21.02
C GLU A 145 -0.91 14.34 -22.00
N LEU A 146 -2.19 14.72 -21.93
CA LEU A 146 -3.24 14.14 -22.75
C LEU A 146 -3.22 14.71 -24.17
N THR A 147 -2.71 13.92 -25.11
CA THR A 147 -3.00 14.09 -26.54
C THR A 147 -4.18 13.17 -26.89
N LEU A 148 -5.36 13.77 -27.10
CA LEU A 148 -6.62 13.03 -27.33
C LEU A 148 -6.62 12.19 -28.61
N SER A 149 -5.68 12.43 -29.54
CA SER A 149 -5.69 11.87 -30.89
C SER A 149 -4.63 10.80 -31.16
N ASP A 150 -3.82 10.41 -30.17
CA ASP A 150 -2.79 9.38 -30.36
C ASP A 150 -3.39 7.98 -30.12
N VAL A 151 -3.48 7.20 -31.20
CA VAL A 151 -3.87 5.79 -31.15
C VAL A 151 -2.65 4.97 -30.74
N MET A 152 -2.79 4.21 -29.65
CA MET A 152 -1.73 3.36 -29.14
C MET A 152 -1.85 1.95 -29.73
N PRO A 153 -0.72 1.30 -30.07
CA PRO A 153 -0.73 -0.04 -30.66
C PRO A 153 -1.26 -1.09 -29.69
N THR A 154 -1.18 -0.82 -28.38
CA THR A 154 -1.73 -1.69 -27.34
C THR A 154 -2.38 -0.86 -26.25
N CYS A 155 -3.38 -1.43 -25.59
CA CYS A 155 -4.03 -0.86 -24.42
C CYS A 155 -3.15 -1.04 -23.18
N ASN A 156 -2.02 -0.33 -23.11
CA ASN A 156 -1.05 -0.45 -22.02
C ASN A 156 -0.67 0.93 -21.45
N LEU A 157 -0.80 1.08 -20.13
CA LEU A 157 -0.48 2.31 -19.41
C LEU A 157 0.98 2.77 -19.62
N LEU A 158 1.96 1.86 -19.64
CA LEU A 158 3.37 2.22 -19.79
C LEU A 158 3.64 2.94 -21.10
N ILE A 159 2.97 2.52 -22.17
CA ILE A 159 3.09 3.10 -23.51
C ILE A 159 2.27 4.40 -23.59
N ALA A 160 1.08 4.40 -22.97
CA ALA A 160 0.19 5.55 -22.94
C ALA A 160 0.70 6.74 -22.11
N ILE A 161 1.65 6.55 -21.20
CA ILE A 161 2.31 7.66 -20.48
C ILE A 161 3.48 8.21 -21.31
N GLY A 162 3.66 9.53 -21.32
CA GLY A 162 4.75 10.18 -22.04
C GLY A 162 6.13 9.82 -21.46
N PRO A 163 7.21 10.01 -22.23
CA PRO A 163 8.56 9.57 -21.81
C PRO A 163 9.02 10.25 -20.52
N LYS A 164 8.71 11.54 -20.32
CA LYS A 164 9.06 12.28 -19.09
C LYS A 164 8.33 11.73 -17.87
N SER A 165 7.00 11.63 -17.95
CA SER A 165 6.18 11.06 -16.88
C SER A 165 6.49 9.59 -16.60
N ARG A 166 6.88 8.81 -17.62
CA ARG A 166 7.32 7.43 -17.46
C ARG A 166 8.59 7.34 -16.60
N VAL A 167 9.61 8.15 -16.92
CA VAL A 167 10.86 8.19 -16.13
C VAL A 167 10.56 8.64 -14.71
N TYR A 168 9.78 9.72 -14.53
CA TYR A 168 9.35 10.18 -13.22
C TYR A 168 8.65 9.08 -12.41
N ARG A 169 7.72 8.34 -13.02
CA ARG A 169 7.02 7.22 -12.37
C ARG A 169 7.99 6.14 -11.89
N PHE A 170 8.88 5.68 -12.77
CA PHE A 170 9.85 4.65 -12.42
C PHE A 170 10.80 5.11 -11.31
N THR A 171 11.29 6.36 -11.37
CA THR A 171 12.20 6.90 -10.35
C THR A 171 11.51 7.03 -9.00
N THR A 172 10.29 7.56 -8.96
CA THR A 172 9.53 7.69 -7.70
C THR A 172 9.12 6.34 -7.13
N ASP A 173 8.70 5.39 -7.97
CA ASP A 173 8.42 4.01 -7.56
C ASP A 173 9.67 3.35 -6.95
N LEU A 174 10.83 3.52 -7.58
CA LEU A 174 12.08 2.97 -7.08
C LEU A 174 12.43 3.54 -5.70
N ILE A 175 12.38 4.87 -5.55
CA ILE A 175 12.70 5.56 -4.30
C ILE A 175 11.75 5.12 -3.17
N LEU A 176 10.43 5.15 -3.41
CA LEU A 176 9.44 4.81 -2.38
C LEU A 176 9.50 3.34 -1.99
N ASN A 177 9.66 2.43 -2.94
CA ASN A 177 9.73 1.00 -2.63
C ASN A 177 11.04 0.66 -1.91
N VAL A 178 12.19 1.18 -2.36
CA VAL A 178 13.49 0.94 -1.69
C VAL A 178 13.48 1.49 -0.27
N SER A 179 12.99 2.72 -0.07
CA SER A 179 12.88 3.30 1.27
C SER A 179 11.95 2.50 2.19
N THR A 180 10.81 2.03 1.66
CA THR A 180 9.90 1.13 2.39
C THR A 180 10.62 -0.16 2.81
N GLN A 181 11.33 -0.83 1.90
CA GLN A 181 12.07 -2.06 2.21
C GLN A 181 13.15 -1.86 3.28
N ILE A 182 13.90 -0.75 3.22
CA ILE A 182 14.92 -0.41 4.23
C ILE A 182 14.28 -0.24 5.62
N ILE A 183 13.15 0.48 5.69
CA ILE A 183 12.42 0.70 6.94
C ILE A 183 11.95 -0.63 7.53
N TYR A 184 11.31 -1.49 6.73
CA TYR A 184 10.82 -2.78 7.21
C TYR A 184 11.96 -3.73 7.61
N ALA A 185 13.10 -3.69 6.92
CA ALA A 185 14.29 -4.45 7.33
C ALA A 185 14.79 -4.00 8.73
N PHE A 186 14.79 -2.69 9.01
CA PHE A 186 15.18 -2.17 10.33
C PHE A 186 14.16 -2.55 11.40
N VAL A 187 12.85 -2.45 11.12
CA VAL A 187 11.78 -2.92 12.02
C VAL A 187 12.01 -4.39 12.37
N PHE A 188 12.22 -5.23 11.36
CA PHE A 188 12.42 -6.67 11.53
C PHE A 188 13.67 -6.99 12.38
N TYR A 189 14.78 -6.32 12.09
CA TYR A 189 16.01 -6.45 12.87
C TYR A 189 15.81 -6.08 14.34
N LYS A 190 15.12 -4.96 14.61
CA LYS A 190 14.84 -4.51 15.97
C LYS A 190 13.94 -5.48 16.74
N ILE A 191 12.91 -6.03 16.10
CA ILE A 191 12.03 -7.04 16.72
C ILE A 191 12.86 -8.25 17.18
N HIS A 192 13.69 -8.82 16.29
CA HIS A 192 14.50 -10.00 16.61
C HIS A 192 15.51 -9.70 17.73
N LYS A 193 16.09 -8.51 17.74
CA LYS A 193 17.00 -8.10 18.81
C LYS A 193 16.28 -8.06 20.16
N LEU A 194 15.09 -7.47 20.23
CA LEU A 194 14.29 -7.38 21.46
C LEU A 194 13.85 -8.76 21.96
N GLU A 195 13.47 -9.66 21.05
CA GLU A 195 13.08 -11.04 21.38
C GLU A 195 14.25 -11.86 21.95
N ASN A 196 15.44 -11.70 21.37
CA ASN A 196 16.67 -12.33 21.87
C ASN A 196 17.07 -11.78 23.25
N GLU A 197 16.97 -10.46 23.45
CA GLU A 197 17.25 -9.83 24.75
C GLU A 197 16.29 -10.35 25.84
N GLN A 198 14.98 -10.43 25.55
CA GLN A 198 13.99 -10.99 26.48
C GLN A 198 14.26 -12.46 26.83
N THR A 199 14.61 -13.28 25.84
CA THR A 199 14.90 -14.70 26.05
C THR A 199 16.14 -14.87 26.95
N ASN A 200 17.19 -14.09 26.71
CA ASN A 200 18.40 -14.10 27.53
C ASN A 200 18.14 -13.66 28.98
N ASP A 201 17.29 -12.66 29.20
CA ASP A 201 16.91 -12.21 30.53
C ASP A 201 16.11 -13.26 31.30
N VAL A 202 15.17 -13.95 30.64
CA VAL A 202 14.40 -15.07 31.23
C VAL A 202 15.34 -16.21 31.61
N SER A 203 16.25 -16.62 30.72
CA SER A 203 17.25 -17.66 31.01
C SER A 203 18.14 -17.27 32.20
N ARG A 204 18.63 -16.02 32.24
CA ARG A 204 19.49 -15.54 33.33
C ARG A 204 18.78 -15.50 34.68
N ASN A 205 17.49 -15.15 34.69
CA ASN A 205 16.68 -15.19 35.91
C ASN A 205 16.44 -16.62 36.41
N ASN A 206 16.21 -17.58 35.51
CA ASN A 206 16.08 -18.99 35.88
C ASN A 206 17.37 -19.54 36.50
N PHE A 207 18.55 -19.24 35.94
CA PHE A 207 19.83 -19.67 36.52
C PHE A 207 20.05 -19.12 37.93
N ARG A 208 19.77 -17.82 38.18
CA ARG A 208 19.87 -17.23 39.52
C ARG A 208 18.94 -17.87 40.55
N GLN A 209 17.77 -18.32 40.12
CA GLN A 209 16.81 -18.98 41.00
C GLN A 209 17.30 -20.37 41.43
N VAL A 210 17.94 -21.12 40.52
CA VAL A 210 18.56 -22.42 40.82
C VAL A 210 19.77 -22.27 41.75
N ASP A 211 20.64 -21.29 41.47
CA ASP A 211 21.81 -21.02 42.32
C ASP A 211 21.41 -20.56 43.72
N GLY A 212 20.35 -19.75 43.85
CA GLY A 212 19.81 -19.33 45.15
C GLY A 212 19.27 -20.47 46.00
N PHE A 213 18.79 -21.56 45.39
CA PHE A 213 18.37 -22.77 46.11
C PHE A 213 19.55 -23.63 46.57
N ALA A 214 20.70 -23.57 45.90
CA ALA A 214 21.89 -24.34 46.24
C ALA A 214 22.63 -23.82 47.50
N PHE A 215 22.39 -22.57 47.91
CA PHE A 215 23.01 -21.96 49.11
C PHE A 215 22.21 -22.12 50.40
N ILE A 216 21.05 -22.80 50.38
CA ILE A 216 20.15 -22.95 51.54
C ILE A 216 20.20 -24.38 52.14
N ASN A 217 20.98 -25.31 51.55
CA ASN A 217 21.27 -26.63 52.12
C ASN A 217 22.73 -26.74 52.55
#